data_AF-A0AAV9IPM4-F1
#
_entry.id   AF-A0AAV9IPM4-F1
#
_cell.length_a   1.000
_cell.length_b   1.000
_cell.length_c   1.000
_cell.angle_alpha   90.00
_cell.angle_beta   90.00
_cell.angle_gamma   90.00
#
_symmetry.space_group_name_H-M   'P 1'
#
loop_
_entity.id
_entity.type
_entity.pdbx_description
1 polymer ?
#
loop_
_entity_poly.entity_id
_entity_poly.type
_entity_poly.pdbx_seq_one_letter_code
_entity_poly.pdbx_strand_id
1 'polypeptide(L)'
;MVQWTKCCMAPTYTGLRKVRQLAKIQKIREQVWKDRQGIVEKDPYAVSTLLERHPELTLEEKQQLQSIEQGIAPATGQSYDYLFADIFGRALEPPPPGVRSLRKPLRKKPKEPHFEHHLQPRIWDNPFSEFRESEAQERWKAKLARLEAEGKSPKQKAESKRTTKKTK
;
A
#
# COMPACT_ATOMS: atom_id res chain seq x y z
N MET A 1 -25.71 -38.33 -63.25
CA MET A 1 -24.36 -37.96 -62.78
C MET A 1 -24.22 -36.45 -62.88
N VAL A 2 -24.25 -35.74 -61.76
CA VAL A 2 -24.11 -34.27 -61.74
C VAL A 2 -22.66 -33.94 -61.37
N GLN A 3 -21.90 -33.43 -62.34
CA GLN A 3 -20.56 -32.91 -62.13
C GLN A 3 -20.66 -31.58 -61.38
N TRP A 4 -20.15 -31.54 -60.15
CA TRP A 4 -19.95 -30.30 -59.42
C TRP A 4 -18.60 -29.71 -59.82
N THR A 5 -18.62 -28.65 -60.61
CA THR A 5 -17.44 -27.84 -60.92
C THR A 5 -17.04 -27.04 -59.68
N LYS A 6 -15.82 -27.29 -59.17
CA LYS A 6 -15.18 -26.48 -58.14
C LYS A 6 -14.94 -25.08 -58.69
N CYS A 7 -15.77 -24.12 -58.32
CA CYS A 7 -15.46 -22.70 -58.50
C CYS A 7 -14.33 -22.31 -57.54
N CYS A 8 -13.10 -22.32 -58.03
CA CYS A 8 -11.94 -21.74 -57.36
C CYS A 8 -11.99 -20.21 -57.52
N MET A 9 -12.78 -19.52 -56.69
CA MET A 9 -12.69 -18.06 -56.59
C MET A 9 -11.36 -17.69 -55.95
N ALA A 10 -10.48 -17.03 -56.70
CA ALA A 10 -9.25 -16.45 -56.16
C ALA A 10 -9.62 -15.48 -55.02
N PRO A 11 -8.93 -15.54 -53.86
CA PRO A 11 -9.27 -14.69 -52.74
C PRO A 11 -9.09 -13.23 -53.14
N THR A 12 -10.17 -12.46 -53.04
CA THR A 12 -10.14 -11.01 -53.26
C THR A 12 -9.09 -10.38 -52.34
N TYR A 13 -8.47 -9.27 -52.76
CA TYR A 13 -7.41 -8.56 -52.02
C TYR A 13 -7.77 -8.31 -50.53
N THR A 14 -9.06 -8.13 -50.25
CA THR A 14 -9.62 -7.98 -48.89
C THR A 14 -9.58 -9.27 -48.07
N GLY A 15 -9.72 -10.44 -48.69
CA GLY A 15 -9.55 -11.77 -48.07
C GLY A 15 -8.10 -12.01 -47.65
N LEU A 16 -7.13 -11.71 -48.52
CA LEU A 16 -5.70 -11.82 -48.19
C LEU A 16 -5.29 -10.89 -47.03
N ARG A 17 -5.88 -9.69 -46.95
CA ARG A 17 -5.66 -8.75 -45.84
C ARG A 17 -6.18 -9.30 -44.52
N LYS A 18 -7.37 -9.90 -44.50
CA LYS A 18 -7.93 -10.58 -43.31
C LYS A 18 -7.07 -11.75 -42.87
N VAL A 19 -6.60 -12.58 -43.81
CA VAL A 19 -5.70 -13.71 -43.50
C VAL A 19 -4.40 -13.23 -42.86
N ARG A 20 -3.78 -12.17 -43.39
CA ARG A 20 -2.57 -11.56 -42.79
C ARG A 20 -2.82 -10.99 -41.40
N GLN A 21 -3.97 -10.35 -41.17
CA GLN A 21 -4.36 -9.85 -39.85
C GLN A 21 -4.55 -10.99 -38.84
N LEU A 22 -5.23 -12.07 -39.23
CA LEU A 22 -5.42 -13.24 -38.39
C LEU A 22 -4.09 -13.92 -38.04
N ALA A 23 -3.18 -14.07 -39.02
CA ALA A 23 -1.83 -14.60 -38.78
C ALA A 23 -1.02 -13.72 -37.81
N LYS A 24 -1.17 -12.40 -37.89
CA LYS A 24 -0.52 -11.47 -36.94
C LYS A 24 -1.09 -11.62 -35.52
N ILE A 25 -2.41 -11.75 -35.39
CA ILE A 25 -3.07 -11.99 -34.10
C ILE A 25 -2.62 -13.33 -33.50
N GLN A 26 -2.49 -14.37 -34.33
CA GLN A 26 -2.07 -15.69 -33.89
C GLN A 26 -0.62 -15.68 -33.37
N LYS A 27 0.30 -15.00 -34.07
CA LYS A 27 1.68 -14.78 -33.58
C LYS A 27 1.73 -14.02 -32.24
N ILE A 28 0.90 -12.99 -32.09
CA ILE A 28 0.82 -12.25 -30.82
C ILE A 28 0.31 -13.16 -29.70
N ARG A 29 -0.71 -13.99 -29.96
CA ARG A 29 -1.21 -14.96 -28.97
C ARG A 29 -0.16 -15.99 -28.57
N GLU A 30 0.60 -16.52 -29.52
CA GLU A 30 1.69 -17.46 -29.25
C GLU A 30 2.82 -16.79 -28.44
N GLN A 31 3.15 -15.53 -28.73
CA GLN A 31 4.14 -14.79 -27.95
C GLN A 31 3.66 -14.54 -26.52
N VAL A 32 2.42 -14.05 -26.35
CA VAL A 32 1.82 -13.84 -25.01
C VAL A 32 1.73 -15.15 -24.23
N TRP A 33 1.46 -16.28 -24.89
CA TRP A 33 1.46 -17.59 -24.25
C TRP A 33 2.86 -18.00 -23.79
N LYS A 34 3.89 -17.80 -24.62
CA LYS A 34 5.30 -18.06 -24.24
C LYS A 34 5.77 -17.17 -23.10
N ASP A 35 5.43 -15.89 -23.13
CA ASP A 35 5.77 -14.93 -22.08
C ASP A 35 5.07 -15.31 -20.76
N ARG A 36 3.81 -15.80 -20.82
CA ARG A 36 3.10 -16.34 -19.65
C ARG A 36 3.69 -17.63 -19.11
N GLN A 37 4.25 -18.51 -19.95
CA GLN A 37 4.95 -19.71 -19.47
C GLN A 37 6.27 -19.40 -18.75
N GLY A 38 6.85 -18.21 -18.95
CA GLY A 38 7.97 -17.70 -18.14
C GLY A 38 7.55 -17.12 -16.78
N ILE A 39 6.26 -16.84 -16.61
CA ILE A 39 5.65 -16.33 -15.36
C ILE A 39 4.74 -17.43 -14.81
N VAL A 40 5.28 -18.62 -14.59
CA VAL A 40 4.63 -19.55 -13.67
C VAL A 40 4.85 -18.96 -12.29
N GLU A 41 3.85 -18.23 -11.79
CA GLU A 41 3.79 -17.81 -10.40
C GLU A 41 3.97 -19.08 -9.57
N LYS A 42 5.17 -19.26 -8.99
CA LYS A 42 5.44 -20.42 -8.14
C LYS A 42 4.35 -20.43 -7.07
N ASP A 43 3.75 -21.59 -6.84
CA ASP A 43 2.68 -21.70 -5.84
C ASP A 43 3.20 -21.11 -4.51
N PRO A 44 2.56 -20.04 -4.00
CA PRO A 44 3.04 -19.35 -2.81
C PRO A 44 2.99 -20.23 -1.55
N TYR A 45 2.34 -21.40 -1.62
CA TYR A 45 2.20 -22.36 -0.52
C TYR A 45 2.97 -23.66 -0.73
N ALA A 46 3.72 -23.83 -1.84
CA ALA A 46 4.59 -24.99 -2.00
C ALA A 46 5.67 -25.05 -0.92
N VAL A 47 6.02 -26.23 -0.41
CA VAL A 47 7.00 -26.35 0.69
C VAL A 47 8.36 -25.81 0.28
N SER A 48 8.78 -26.04 -0.97
CA SER A 48 10.02 -25.45 -1.51
C SER A 48 10.02 -23.92 -1.44
N THR A 49 8.91 -23.25 -1.75
CA THR A 49 8.81 -21.79 -1.68
C THR A 49 8.70 -21.28 -0.25
N LEU A 50 8.07 -22.04 0.65
CA LEU A 50 8.00 -21.72 2.09
C LEU A 50 9.37 -21.83 2.77
N LEU A 51 10.15 -22.85 2.42
CA LEU A 51 11.53 -23.04 2.90
C LEU A 51 12.46 -21.94 2.40
N GLU A 52 12.30 -21.48 1.15
CA GLU A 52 13.02 -20.31 0.62
C GLU A 52 12.68 -19.02 1.40
N ARG A 53 11.42 -18.84 1.81
CA ARG A 53 10.95 -17.63 2.52
C ARG A 53 11.30 -17.62 4.02
N HIS A 54 11.40 -18.78 4.64
CA HIS A 54 11.62 -18.93 6.08
C HIS A 54 12.88 -19.77 6.37
N PRO A 55 14.09 -19.22 6.13
CA PRO A 55 15.34 -19.95 6.34
C PRO A 55 15.59 -20.29 7.82
N GLU A 56 15.00 -19.51 8.73
CA GLU A 56 15.15 -19.60 10.19
C GLU A 56 14.50 -20.84 10.82
N LEU A 57 13.69 -21.60 10.06
CA LEU A 57 13.03 -22.81 10.56
C LEU A 57 14.05 -23.84 11.05
N THR A 58 13.74 -24.44 12.20
CA THR A 58 14.51 -25.54 12.78
C THR A 58 14.49 -26.77 11.87
N LEU A 59 15.45 -27.66 12.05
CA LEU A 59 15.54 -28.88 11.23
C LEU A 59 14.29 -29.76 11.40
N GLU A 60 13.71 -29.78 12.60
CA GLU A 60 12.48 -30.52 12.91
C GLU A 60 11.25 -29.94 12.19
N GLU A 61 11.05 -28.63 12.20
CA GLU A 61 9.95 -27.96 11.49
C GLU A 61 10.05 -28.17 9.97
N LYS A 62 11.27 -28.17 9.42
CA LYS A 62 11.51 -28.46 8.00
C LYS A 62 11.09 -29.88 7.63
N GLN A 63 11.41 -30.86 8.48
CA GLN A 63 10.98 -32.25 8.29
C GLN A 63 9.46 -32.40 8.42
N GLN A 64 8.85 -31.68 9.35
CA GLN A 64 7.39 -31.65 9.49
C GLN A 64 6.73 -31.12 8.22
N LEU A 65 7.18 -29.99 7.66
CA LEU A 65 6.65 -29.47 6.39
C LEU A 65 6.79 -30.46 5.23
N GLN A 66 7.93 -31.13 5.11
CA GLN A 66 8.14 -32.16 4.07
C GLN A 66 7.21 -33.37 4.27
N SER A 67 6.98 -33.79 5.51
CA SER A 67 6.04 -34.89 5.80
C SER A 67 4.60 -34.53 5.46
N ILE A 68 4.21 -33.26 5.68
CA ILE A 68 2.89 -32.74 5.33
C ILE A 68 2.71 -32.70 3.81
N GLU A 69 3.72 -32.28 3.05
CA GLU A 69 3.70 -32.31 1.58
C GLU A 69 3.55 -33.72 1.02
N GLN A 70 4.18 -34.70 1.67
CA GLN A 70 4.07 -36.12 1.32
C GLN A 70 2.74 -36.75 1.75
N GLY A 71 1.86 -36.01 2.43
CA GLY A 71 0.57 -36.49 2.93
C GLY A 71 0.68 -37.48 4.09
N ILE A 72 1.82 -37.50 4.78
CA ILE A 72 2.05 -38.38 5.93
C ILE A 72 1.39 -37.75 7.16
N ALA A 73 0.41 -38.46 7.71
CA ALA A 73 -0.27 -38.02 8.91
C ALA A 73 0.70 -38.00 10.11
N PRO A 74 0.82 -36.87 10.82
CA PRO A 74 1.69 -36.77 11.97
C PRO A 74 1.13 -37.60 13.14
N ALA A 75 2.01 -38.32 13.83
CA ALA A 75 1.65 -39.20 14.95
C ALA A 75 1.06 -38.46 16.17
N THR A 76 1.07 -37.12 16.14
CA THR A 76 0.62 -36.24 17.23
C THR A 76 -0.91 -36.15 17.35
N GLY A 77 -1.67 -36.65 16.36
CA GLY A 77 -3.14 -36.59 16.34
C GLY A 77 -3.72 -35.20 16.11
N GLN A 78 -2.89 -34.20 15.82
CA GLN A 78 -3.30 -32.84 15.45
C GLN A 78 -3.61 -32.76 13.95
N SER A 79 -4.53 -31.89 13.56
CA SER A 79 -4.79 -31.65 12.13
C SER A 79 -3.67 -30.83 11.49
N TYR A 80 -3.52 -30.97 10.17
CA TYR A 80 -2.50 -30.25 9.39
C TYR A 80 -2.54 -28.73 9.60
N ASP A 81 -3.73 -28.15 9.77
CA ASP A 81 -3.91 -26.71 9.99
C ASP A 81 -3.27 -26.23 11.29
N TYR A 82 -3.29 -27.05 12.35
CA TYR A 82 -2.68 -26.71 13.65
C TYR A 82 -1.16 -26.74 13.55
N LEU A 83 -0.60 -27.75 12.90
CA LEU A 83 0.85 -27.84 12.71
C LEU A 83 1.37 -26.71 11.85
N PHE A 84 0.65 -26.37 10.78
CA PHE A 84 1.01 -25.24 9.93
C PHE A 84 0.92 -23.90 10.69
N ALA A 85 -0.11 -23.74 11.53
CA ALA A 85 -0.26 -22.58 12.39
C ALA A 85 0.92 -22.45 13.38
N ASP A 86 1.32 -23.55 14.01
CA ASP A 86 2.41 -23.58 14.98
C ASP A 86 3.77 -23.25 14.32
N ILE A 87 4.09 -23.88 13.19
CA ILE A 87 5.36 -23.67 12.46
C ILE A 87 5.56 -22.21 12.05
N PHE A 88 4.51 -21.53 11.59
CA PHE A 88 4.61 -20.15 11.10
C PHE A 88 4.20 -19.10 12.15
N GLY A 89 3.95 -19.50 13.40
CA GLY A 89 3.42 -18.60 14.44
C GLY A 89 2.13 -17.91 14.03
N ARG A 90 1.34 -18.56 13.16
CA ARG A 90 0.08 -18.04 12.62
C ARG A 90 -1.08 -18.51 13.47
N ALA A 91 -2.12 -17.69 13.52
CA ALA A 91 -3.37 -18.10 14.15
C ALA A 91 -4.25 -18.84 13.13
N LEU A 92 -4.78 -20.02 13.51
CA LEU A 92 -5.65 -20.91 12.70
C LEU A 92 -6.76 -20.21 11.89
N GLU A 93 -6.86 -20.37 10.57
CA GLU A 93 -7.81 -19.58 9.78
C GLU A 93 -9.29 -19.67 10.23
N PRO A 94 -9.84 -20.83 10.64
CA PRO A 94 -10.99 -20.86 11.51
C PRO A 94 -10.53 -20.76 12.98
N PRO A 95 -10.87 -19.70 13.72
CA PRO A 95 -10.65 -19.70 15.17
C PRO A 95 -11.48 -20.84 15.79
N PRO A 96 -11.00 -21.43 16.90
CA PRO A 96 -11.79 -22.43 17.62
C PRO A 96 -13.16 -21.87 18.00
N PRO A 97 -14.22 -22.71 17.94
CA PRO A 97 -15.59 -22.27 18.17
C PRO A 97 -15.74 -21.65 19.56
N GLY A 98 -16.52 -20.57 19.66
CA GLY A 98 -16.77 -19.86 20.92
C GLY A 98 -15.75 -18.77 21.29
N VAL A 99 -14.67 -18.59 20.53
CA VAL A 99 -13.63 -17.59 20.83
C VAL A 99 -13.74 -16.37 19.90
N ARG A 100 -13.96 -15.19 20.48
CA ARG A 100 -13.79 -13.92 19.77
C ARG A 100 -12.31 -13.67 19.53
N SER A 101 -11.85 -13.88 18.28
CA SER A 101 -10.43 -13.70 17.96
C SER A 101 -10.00 -12.23 17.99
N LEU A 102 -8.90 -11.93 18.69
CA LEU A 102 -8.25 -10.60 18.73
C LEU A 102 -7.52 -10.25 17.41
N ARG A 103 -7.79 -10.96 16.33
CA ARG A 103 -7.15 -10.73 15.02
C ARG A 103 -7.54 -9.41 14.39
N LYS A 104 -8.80 -9.03 14.51
CA LYS A 104 -9.33 -7.79 13.91
C LYS A 104 -8.62 -6.53 14.42
N PRO A 105 -8.36 -6.35 15.73
CA PRO A 105 -7.56 -5.22 16.20
C PRO A 105 -6.09 -5.34 15.85
N LEU A 106 -5.46 -6.52 15.98
CA LEU A 106 -4.02 -6.70 15.73
C LEU A 106 -3.62 -6.58 14.25
N ARG A 107 -4.52 -6.91 13.32
CA ARG A 107 -4.29 -6.70 11.87
C ARG A 107 -4.36 -5.23 11.46
N LYS A 108 -4.95 -4.36 12.30
CA LYS A 108 -4.95 -2.93 12.01
C LYS A 108 -3.54 -2.44 12.26
N LYS A 109 -2.88 -1.98 11.19
CA LYS A 109 -1.65 -1.20 11.35
C LYS A 109 -1.93 -0.06 12.33
N PRO A 110 -1.05 0.19 13.31
CA PRO A 110 -1.21 1.34 14.19
C PRO A 110 -1.34 2.59 13.32
N LYS A 111 -2.23 3.51 13.71
CA LYS A 111 -2.28 4.83 13.10
C LYS A 111 -1.06 5.59 13.63
N GLU A 112 0.11 5.40 13.02
CA GLU A 112 1.35 6.12 13.33
C GLU A 112 1.21 7.64 13.01
N PRO A 113 2.19 8.52 13.34
CA PRO A 113 2.02 9.91 13.82
C PRO A 113 1.61 10.92 12.74
N HIS A 114 0.74 10.53 11.82
CA HIS A 114 0.23 11.40 10.78
C HIS A 114 -0.49 12.64 11.33
N PHE A 115 -0.91 12.59 12.60
CA PHE A 115 -1.46 13.74 13.32
C PHE A 115 -0.39 14.77 13.74
N GLU A 116 0.87 14.38 13.93
CA GLU A 116 1.94 15.32 14.29
C GLU A 116 2.45 16.12 13.08
N HIS A 117 2.42 15.53 11.88
CA HIS A 117 2.85 16.18 10.64
C HIS A 117 1.81 17.10 9.99
N HIS A 118 0.62 17.24 10.58
CA HIS A 118 -0.42 18.10 10.02
C HIS A 118 -0.05 19.59 10.07
N LEU A 119 0.88 19.95 10.95
CA LEU A 119 1.49 21.26 11.03
C LEU A 119 2.91 21.17 10.49
N GLN A 120 3.21 21.94 9.44
CA GLN A 120 4.60 22.12 9.03
C GLN A 120 5.36 22.86 10.14
N PRO A 121 6.63 22.49 10.40
CA PRO A 121 7.46 23.25 11.34
C PRO A 121 7.46 24.72 10.93
N ARG A 122 7.33 25.61 11.91
CA ARG A 122 7.23 27.04 11.63
C ARG A 122 8.56 27.50 11.03
N ILE A 123 8.48 28.36 10.02
CA ILE A 123 9.67 28.92 9.34
C ILE A 123 10.61 29.61 10.34
N TRP A 124 10.08 30.12 11.45
CA TRP A 124 10.83 30.71 12.56
C TRP A 124 11.82 29.76 13.26
N ASP A 125 11.66 28.45 13.10
CA ASP A 125 12.56 27.43 13.66
C ASP A 125 13.68 27.02 12.68
N ASN A 126 13.70 27.58 11.46
CA ASN A 126 14.69 27.25 10.43
C ASN A 126 15.88 28.24 10.46
N PRO A 127 17.08 27.82 10.90
CA PRO A 127 18.25 28.70 10.97
C PRO A 127 18.80 29.14 9.60
N PHE A 128 18.30 28.55 8.50
CA PHE A 128 18.73 28.86 7.13
C PHE A 128 17.71 29.69 6.33
N SER A 129 16.53 29.99 6.90
CA SER A 129 15.57 30.87 6.21
C SER A 129 15.92 32.33 6.45
N GLU A 130 16.29 33.05 5.39
CA GLU A 130 16.35 34.51 5.42
C GLU A 130 14.95 35.06 5.66
N PHE A 131 14.73 35.71 6.80
CA PHE A 131 13.46 36.38 7.08
C PHE A 131 13.34 37.60 6.15
N ARG A 132 12.66 37.42 5.02
CA ARG A 132 12.27 38.52 4.14
C ARG A 132 10.89 38.99 4.52
N GLU A 133 10.79 40.26 4.89
CA GLU A 133 9.49 40.88 5.11
C GLU A 133 8.71 40.84 3.81
N SER A 134 7.47 40.37 3.87
CA SER A 134 6.58 40.43 2.72
C SER A 134 6.23 41.89 2.42
N GLU A 135 5.99 42.24 1.16
CA GLU A 135 5.50 43.58 0.80
C GLU A 135 4.24 43.99 1.60
N ALA A 136 3.40 43.02 1.96
CA ALA A 136 2.23 43.26 2.80
C ALA A 136 2.60 43.72 4.22
N GLN A 137 3.66 43.15 4.81
CA GLN A 137 4.19 43.58 6.11
C GLN A 137 4.83 44.97 6.00
N GLU A 138 5.59 45.25 4.94
CA GLU A 138 6.18 46.58 4.73
C GLU A 138 5.10 47.67 4.58
N ARG A 139 4.08 47.42 3.75
CA ARG A 139 2.92 48.32 3.59
C ARG A 139 2.17 48.51 4.90
N TRP A 140 2.02 47.44 5.69
CA TRP A 140 1.36 47.53 6.98
C TRP A 140 2.17 48.37 7.99
N LYS A 141 3.49 48.18 8.06
CA LYS A 141 4.38 48.99 8.89
C LYS A 141 4.36 50.47 8.49
N ALA A 142 4.42 50.76 7.20
CA ALA A 142 4.31 52.13 6.70
C ALA A 142 2.97 52.78 7.07
N LYS A 143 1.87 52.00 7.00
CA LYS A 143 0.55 52.45 7.46
C LYS A 143 0.53 52.75 8.97
N LEU A 144 1.16 51.91 9.79
CA LEU A 144 1.25 52.14 11.23
C LEU A 144 2.05 53.42 11.54
N ALA A 145 3.21 53.61 10.91
CA ALA A 145 4.04 54.81 11.07
C ALA A 145 3.28 56.09 10.68
N ARG A 146 2.48 56.04 9.61
CA ARG A 146 1.61 57.16 9.23
C ARG A 146 0.53 57.45 10.28
N LEU A 147 -0.13 56.42 10.80
CA LEU A 147 -1.16 56.58 11.84
C LEU A 147 -0.58 57.15 13.14
N GLU A 148 0.68 56.83 13.44
CA GLU A 148 1.41 57.39 14.57
C GLU A 148 1.70 58.87 14.39
N ALA A 149 2.17 59.28 13.20
CA ALA A 149 2.34 60.69 12.87
C ALA A 149 1.02 61.48 12.92
N GLU A 150 -0.10 60.84 12.60
CA GLU A 150 -1.45 61.42 12.70
C GLU A 150 -2.05 61.36 14.13
N GLY A 151 -1.34 60.79 15.11
CA GLY A 151 -1.83 60.64 16.49
C GLY A 151 -2.98 59.62 16.66
N LYS A 152 -3.23 58.79 15.65
CA LYS A 152 -4.30 57.76 15.62
C LYS A 152 -3.78 56.36 15.89
N SER A 153 -2.62 56.23 16.52
CA SER A 153 -2.04 54.93 16.88
C SER A 153 -2.98 54.14 17.79
N PRO A 154 -2.99 52.79 17.66
CA PRO A 154 -3.68 51.93 18.62
C PRO A 154 -3.20 52.24 20.04
N LYS A 155 -4.14 52.49 20.96
CA LYS A 155 -3.81 52.70 22.37
C LYS A 155 -3.20 51.42 22.93
N GLN A 156 -2.10 51.55 23.67
CA GLN A 156 -1.56 50.43 24.44
C GLN A 156 -2.65 49.89 25.36
N LYS A 157 -2.85 48.57 25.32
CA LYS A 157 -3.79 47.91 26.20
C LYS A 157 -3.28 48.10 27.63
N ALA A 158 -4.06 48.75 28.48
CA ALA A 158 -3.71 48.93 29.88
C ALA A 158 -3.49 47.55 30.53
N GLU A 159 -2.28 47.29 31.00
CA GLU A 159 -1.98 46.11 31.80
C GLU A 159 -2.56 46.33 33.20
N SER A 160 -3.87 46.16 33.30
CA SER A 160 -4.59 46.31 34.56
C SER A 160 -4.31 45.09 35.43
N LYS A 161 -3.26 45.13 36.27
CA LYS A 161 -3.31 44.39 37.53
C LYS A 161 -4.44 45.03 38.35
N ARG A 162 -5.65 44.49 38.24
CA ARG A 162 -6.81 44.88 39.07
C ARG A 162 -6.41 44.75 40.54
N THR A 163 -5.98 45.84 41.16
CA THR A 163 -5.86 45.92 42.62
C THR A 163 -7.24 46.26 43.17
N THR A 164 -7.98 45.23 43.55
CA THR A 164 -9.22 45.37 44.31
C THR A 164 -8.89 45.90 45.71
N LYS A 165 -8.85 47.23 45.86
CA LYS A 165 -8.88 47.85 47.19
C LYS A 165 -10.28 47.64 47.77
N LYS A 166 -10.46 46.64 48.64
CA LYS A 166 -11.63 46.54 49.51
C LYS A 166 -11.63 47.74 50.44
N THR A 167 -12.53 48.70 50.21
CA THR A 167 -12.92 49.68 51.23
C THR A 167 -13.65 48.95 52.36
N LYS A 168 -13.16 49.13 53.59
CA LYS A 168 -13.84 48.78 54.84
C LYS A 168 -15.00 49.72 55.09
#